data_AF-A0A1W1V8B1-F1
#
_entry.id   AF-A0A1W1V8B1-F1
#
_cell.length_a   1.000
_cell.length_b   1.000
_cell.length_c   1.000
_cell.angle_alpha   90.00
_cell.angle_beta   90.00
_cell.angle_gamma   90.00
#
_symmetry.space_group_name_H-M   'P 1'
#
loop_
_entity.id
_entity.type
_entity.pdbx_description
1 polymer ?
#
loop_
_entity_poly.entity_id
_entity_poly.type
_entity_poly.pdbx_seq_one_letter_code
_entity_poly.pdbx_strand_id
1 'polypeptide(L)' 'MFTVTPDLNAAFPAKAARELGWTNVPLMCAQEIDVPGAIPFCIRVMLLVNLAQDQQANHIYLGKTTVLREDIKD' A
#
# COMPACT_ATOMS: atom_id res chain seq x y z
N MET A 1 -4.00 0.44 6.42
CA MET A 1 -2.98 -0.56 6.76
C MET A 1 -1.88 -0.50 5.71
N PHE A 2 -0.62 -0.48 6.14
CA PHE A 2 0.55 -0.51 5.28
C PHE A 2 1.29 -1.84 5.47
N THR A 3 1.73 -2.49 4.40
CA THR A 3 2.71 -3.57 4.48
C THR A 3 3.98 -3.20 3.70
N VAL A 4 5.13 -3.70 4.16
CA VAL A 4 6.42 -3.51 3.48
C VAL A 4 7.13 -4.84 3.32
N THR A 5 7.87 -5.01 2.23
CA THR A 5 8.78 -6.15 2.10
C THR A 5 9.90 -6.10 3.16
N PRO A 6 10.46 -7.26 3.56
CA PRO A 6 11.47 -7.33 4.62
C PRO A 6 12.76 -6.53 4.34
N ASP A 7 13.02 -6.21 3.07
CA ASP A 7 14.16 -5.42 2.60
C ASP A 7 13.99 -3.89 2.82
N LEU A 8 12.85 -3.43 3.36
CA LEU A 8 12.58 -2.02 3.71
C LEU A 8 12.50 -1.82 5.23
N ASN A 9 13.58 -1.30 5.82
CA ASN A 9 13.69 -1.07 7.27
C ASN A 9 14.10 0.35 7.67
N ALA A 10 14.20 1.28 6.71
CA ALA A 10 14.69 2.64 6.97
C ALA A 10 13.66 3.56 7.66
N ALA A 11 12.36 3.32 7.48
CA ALA A 11 11.30 4.14 8.05
C ALA A 11 9.93 3.42 8.04
N PHE A 12 9.00 3.90 8.88
CA PHE A 12 7.60 3.47 8.84
C PHE A 12 6.82 4.19 7.73
N PRO A 13 6.09 3.49 6.84
CA PRO A 13 5.26 4.11 5.81
C PRO A 13 4.18 5.05 6.36
N ALA A 14 3.63 4.74 7.53
CA ALA A 14 2.62 5.58 8.17
C ALA A 14 3.09 7.02 8.45
N LYS A 15 4.41 7.26 8.50
CA LYS A 15 4.97 8.61 8.62
C LYS A 15 4.54 9.51 7.46
N ALA A 16 4.57 9.00 6.23
CA ALA A 16 4.16 9.76 5.05
C ALA A 16 2.68 10.17 5.12
N ALA A 17 1.80 9.27 5.58
CA ALA A 17 0.39 9.61 5.78
C ALA A 17 0.19 10.70 6.85
N ARG A 18 0.98 10.69 7.93
CA ARG A 18 0.94 11.76 8.94
C ARG A 18 1.41 13.11 8.37
N GLU A 19 2.48 13.11 7.57
CA GLU A 19 2.98 14.31 6.88
C GLU A 19 1.96 14.87 5.86
N LEU A 20 1.15 14.00 5.26
CA LEU A 20 0.00 14.37 4.41
C LEU A 20 -1.23 14.83 5.20
N GLY A 21 -1.13 14.96 6.53
CA GLY A 21 -2.21 15.49 7.37
C GLY A 21 -3.23 14.46 7.87
N TRP A 22 -3.00 13.16 7.68
CA TRP A 22 -3.87 12.12 8.23
C TRP A 22 -3.62 11.93 9.72
N THR A 23 -3.85 12.95 10.54
CA THR A 23 -3.53 12.95 11.98
C THR A 23 -4.53 12.15 12.82
N ASN A 24 -5.79 12.08 12.39
CA ASN A 24 -6.87 11.40 13.12
C ASN A 24 -7.24 10.01 12.57
N VAL A 25 -6.65 9.61 11.44
CA VAL A 25 -6.89 8.28 10.86
C VAL A 25 -6.10 7.23 11.66
N PRO A 26 -6.70 6.09 12.05
CA PRO A 26 -5.96 4.99 12.63
C PRO A 26 -5.08 4.32 11.57
N LEU A 27 -3.77 4.25 11.84
CA LEU A 27 -2.77 3.70 10.92
C LEU A 27 -2.05 2.53 11.58
N MET A 28 -1.74 1.51 10.79
CA MET A 28 -1.00 0.32 11.20
C MET A 28 -0.01 -0.07 10.12
N CYS A 29 1.19 -0.48 10.51
CA CYS A 29 2.20 -1.06 9.64
C CYS A 29 2.43 -2.52 10.01
N ALA A 30 2.70 -3.37 9.02
CA ALA A 30 3.14 -4.73 9.21
C ALA A 30 4.24 -5.07 8.18
N GLN A 31 4.97 -6.14 8.42
CA GLN A 31 5.84 -6.72 7.41
C GLN A 31 5.00 -7.64 6.51
N GLU A 32 5.26 -7.57 5.20
CA GLU A 32 4.70 -8.51 4.22
C GLU A 32 5.40 -9.87 4.34
N ILE A 33 4.71 -10.92 3.90
CA ILE A 33 5.32 -12.26 3.79
C ILE A 33 6.55 -12.23 2.86
N ASP A 34 7.63 -12.89 3.30
CA ASP A 34 8.88 -13.02 2.54
C ASP A 34 8.79 -14.18 1.55
N VAL A 35 8.24 -13.91 0.37
CA VAL A 35 8.10 -14.92 -0.71
C VAL A 35 9.30 -14.82 -1.65
N PRO A 36 10.08 -15.90 -1.85
CA PRO A 36 11.21 -15.89 -2.78
C PRO A 36 10.79 -15.48 -4.20
N GLY A 37 11.55 -14.55 -4.80
CA GLY A 37 11.26 -14.02 -6.13
C GLY A 37 10.13 -12.98 -6.20
N ALA A 38 9.51 -12.63 -5.06
CA ALA A 38 8.57 -11.53 -5.01
C ALA A 38 9.24 -10.17 -5.28
N ILE A 39 8.42 -9.17 -5.61
CA ILE A 39 8.90 -7.82 -5.93
C ILE A 39 9.60 -7.21 -4.70
N PRO A 40 10.90 -6.85 -4.79
CA PRO A 40 11.62 -6.22 -3.70
C PRO A 40 11.24 -4.75 -3.55
N PHE A 41 11.53 -4.17 -2.38
CA PHE A 41 11.30 -2.75 -2.06
C PHE A 41 9.85 -2.29 -2.31
N CYS A 42 8.88 -3.12 -1.94
CA CYS A 42 7.46 -2.88 -2.20
C CYS A 42 6.74 -2.42 -0.92
N ILE A 43 5.99 -1.32 -1.05
CA ILE A 43 5.06 -0.83 -0.03
C ILE A 43 3.63 -1.05 -0.55
N ARG A 44 2.75 -1.65 0.26
CA ARG A 44 1.35 -1.88 -0.10
C ARG A 44 0.37 -1.08 0.75
N VAL A 45 -0.58 -0.51 0.02
CA VAL A 45 -1.79 0.26 0.36
C VAL A 45 -3.07 -0.53 0.66
N MET A 46 -3.48 -0.80 1.90
CA MET A 46 -4.90 -1.16 2.15
C MET A 46 -5.63 -0.02 2.86
N LEU A 47 -6.58 0.60 2.16
CA LEU A 47 -7.44 1.65 2.68
C LEU A 47 -8.85 1.11 2.90
N LEU A 48 -9.32 1.20 4.15
CA LEU A 48 -10.72 0.99 4.48
C LEU A 48 -11.40 2.35 4.41
N VAL A 49 -12.27 2.54 3.42
CA VAL A 49 -12.94 3.80 3.12
C VAL A 49 -14.44 3.59 3.05
N ASN A 50 -15.20 4.55 3.58
CA ASN A 50 -16.64 4.62 3.36
C ASN A 50 -16.87 5.35 2.03
N LEU A 51 -17.33 4.63 1.02
CA LEU A 51 -17.66 5.18 -0.30
C LEU A 51 -19.16 5.40 -0.43
N ALA A 52 -19.55 6.30 -1.33
CA ALA A 52 -20.94 6.37 -1.77
C ALA A 52 -21.34 5.09 -2.53
N GLN A 53 -22.63 4.78 -2.58
CA GLN A 53 -23.14 3.49 -3.10
C GLN A 53 -22.78 3.23 -4.57
N ASP A 54 -22.59 4.29 -5.36
CA ASP A 54 -22.24 4.27 -6.76
C ASP A 54 -20.74 4.47 -7.04
N GLN A 55 -19.94 4.73 -6.00
CA GLN A 55 -18.50 4.92 -6.14
C GLN A 55 -17.76 3.58 -6.10
N GLN A 56 -16.95 3.34 -7.13
CA GLN A 56 -16.06 2.19 -7.20
C GLN A 56 -14.64 2.61 -6.82
N ALA A 57 -13.92 1.71 -6.15
CA ALA A 57 -12.53 1.93 -5.82
C ALA A 57 -11.64 1.70 -7.05
N ASN A 58 -10.76 2.66 -7.33
CA ASN A 58 -9.70 2.49 -8.31
C ASN A 58 -8.43 2.00 -7.59
N HIS A 59 -8.00 0.77 -7.89
CA HIS A 59 -6.79 0.22 -7.32
C HIS A 59 -5.56 0.67 -8.12
N ILE A 60 -4.60 1.30 -7.45
CA ILE A 60 -3.47 1.96 -8.10
C ILE A 60 -2.19 1.13 -7.91
N TYR A 61 -1.51 0.82 -9.01
CA TYR A 61 -0.21 0.13 -9.03
C TYR A 61 0.82 1.02 -9.72
N LEU A 62 1.91 1.36 -9.01
CA LEU A 62 2.91 2.31 -9.49
C LEU A 62 4.26 1.61 -9.77
N GLY A 63 4.99 2.14 -10.74
CA GLY A 63 6.35 1.66 -11.07
C GLY A 63 6.38 0.17 -11.39
N LYS A 64 7.23 -0.58 -10.67
CA LYS A 64 7.39 -2.03 -10.89
C LYS A 64 6.23 -2.88 -10.39
N THR A 65 5.30 -2.31 -9.62
CA THR A 65 4.19 -3.08 -9.00
C THR A 65 3.02 -3.34 -9.95
N THR A 66 3.03 -2.75 -11.15
CA THR A 66 2.02 -3.00 -12.21
C THR A 66 1.92 -4.48 -12.59
N VAL A 67 3.00 -5.25 -12.44
CA VAL A 67 3.02 -6.70 -12.70
C VAL A 67 2.21 -7.50 -11.67
N LEU A 68 1.82 -6.90 -10.53
CA LEU A 68 1.04 -7.59 -9.50
C LEU A 68 -0.44 -7.78 -9.87
N ARG A 69 -0.94 -7.01 -10.83
CA ARG A 69 -2.33 -7.08 -11.33
C ARG A 69 -2.35 -6.81 -12.82
N GLU A 70 -2.21 -7.88 -13.60
CA GLU A 70 -2.27 -7.77 -15.06
C GLU A 70 -3.67 -7.44 -15.59
N ASP A 71 -4.69 -7.67 -14.78
CA ASP A 71 -6.10 -7.44 -15.06
C ASP A 71 -6.57 -6.00 -14.80
N ILE A 72 -5.74 -5.16 -14.14
CA ILE A 72 -6.01 -3.73 -13.90
C ILE A 72 -4.97 -2.86 -14.62
N LYS A 73 -4.56 -3.26 -15.83
CA LYS A 73 -3.76 -2.40 -16.69
C LYS A 73 -4.68 -1.29 -17.24
N ASP A 74 -4.31 -0.04 -17.00
CA ASP A 74 -4.90 1.13 -17.67
C ASP A 74 -4.84 0.99 -19.20
#